data_AF-A0A1N6NPK9-F1
#
_entry.id   AF-A0A1N6NPK9-F1
#
_cell.length_a   1.000
_cell.length_b   1.000
_cell.length_c   1.000
_cell.angle_alpha   90.00
_cell.angle_beta   90.00
_cell.angle_gamma   90.00
#
_symmetry.space_group_name_H-M   'P 1'
#
loop_
_entity.id
_entity.type
_entity.pdbx_description
1 polymer ?
#
loop_
_entity_poly.entity_id
_entity_poly.type
_entity_poly.pdbx_seq_one_letter_code
_entity_poly.pdbx_strand_id
1 'polypeptide(L)'
;MTDIVQLPPPPASYHDDNDLWLDEQIWGHRLWEQDPWLLFLEFLSVAEASHATGQLFAADATQFPFSFRPAQRPYLRNLLFNNDKLLELADLYPDNETGWAKWLEWMQSNAKMVAHRDFSYLKNRFQNFEQLVKVIEMLRSATIESSMNKRWSSRFVFPFGRHAIYEDLNTEGNREYINFTRNGDLLYQMLARSSAAPELARHFAHLFERRDPCDRLTELLQPEIAEERHTRSGSYLPYAKHPAFEVLAQDWLAVLELQLPRFDAYPYLTILGALHITLYQLQVAAHVCDKPKPHFICEVVAPKKTLVRELSAGNYIANNQLSLSAVDTYVRNIGNSSEWIAAAAEQSGFVACREIMREKVRWPDEDYTGPVDPDALLENLRHTAQRRHRQHTANIHNSLGRGAGLVSRRGTNRLRYAPTDELLKALILANVPVRMDYGQFLGRLYDRYGLVFGEQEGQLAITTEDFDKRAFQANASRLENRLKTIGMLRRLSDACAYVENPLRRSAA
;
A
#
# COMPACT_ATOMS: atom_id res chain seq x y z
N MET A 1 17.87 6.35 18.07
CA MET A 1 17.62 5.67 16.78
C MET A 1 16.77 4.46 17.12
N THR A 2 15.65 4.25 16.44
CA THR A 2 14.83 3.03 16.66
C THR A 2 15.59 1.86 16.07
N ASP A 3 15.89 0.85 16.89
CA ASP A 3 16.62 -0.35 16.44
C ASP A 3 15.81 -1.10 15.37
N ILE A 4 16.50 -1.55 14.31
CA ILE A 4 15.96 -2.51 13.35
C ILE A 4 16.13 -3.89 13.96
N VAL A 5 15.03 -4.62 14.16
CA VAL A 5 15.04 -5.97 14.73
C VAL A 5 14.43 -6.92 13.72
N GLN A 6 15.26 -7.77 13.11
CA GLN A 6 14.83 -8.78 12.15
C GLN A 6 14.28 -10.03 12.87
N LEU A 7 13.25 -10.65 12.30
CA LEU A 7 12.66 -11.90 12.74
C LEU A 7 13.24 -13.08 11.94
N PRO A 8 13.28 -14.28 12.53
CA PRO A 8 13.67 -15.47 11.78
C PRO A 8 12.65 -15.75 10.66
N PRO A 9 13.10 -16.36 9.55
CA PRO A 9 12.22 -16.75 8.48
C PRO A 9 11.21 -17.82 8.94
N PRO A 10 9.98 -17.83 8.38
CA PRO A 10 9.03 -18.91 8.62
C PRO A 10 9.57 -20.29 8.23
N PRO A 11 9.11 -21.36 8.89
CA PRO A 11 9.43 -22.73 8.47
C PRO A 11 9.07 -22.97 7.00
N ALA A 12 9.89 -23.74 6.29
CA ALA A 12 9.64 -24.06 4.88
C ALA A 12 8.27 -24.71 4.64
N SER A 13 7.83 -25.55 5.58
CA SER A 13 6.54 -26.28 5.56
C SER A 13 5.28 -25.40 5.60
N TYR A 14 5.41 -24.08 5.75
CA TYR A 14 4.27 -23.16 5.68
C TYR A 14 4.02 -22.59 4.28
N HIS A 15 4.93 -22.84 3.34
CA HIS A 15 4.86 -22.35 1.97
C HIS A 15 5.44 -23.41 1.03
N ASP A 16 4.77 -24.56 0.98
CA ASP A 16 5.23 -25.75 0.25
C ASP A 16 5.42 -25.49 -1.26
N ASP A 17 4.71 -24.51 -1.83
CA ASP A 17 4.77 -24.13 -3.25
C ASP A 17 5.57 -22.84 -3.53
N ASN A 18 6.49 -22.41 -2.64
CA ASN A 18 7.23 -21.15 -2.83
C ASN A 18 8.75 -21.37 -2.96
N ASP A 19 9.17 -21.74 -4.16
CA ASP A 19 10.58 -21.77 -4.57
C ASP A 19 11.20 -20.38 -4.59
N LEU A 20 12.52 -20.31 -4.39
CA LEU A 20 13.32 -19.08 -4.45
C LEU A 20 12.75 -17.96 -3.56
N TRP A 21 12.73 -18.23 -2.26
CA TRP A 21 12.18 -17.38 -1.21
C TRP A 21 13.21 -16.34 -0.74
N LEU A 22 13.61 -15.45 -1.64
CA LEU A 22 14.66 -14.44 -1.41
C LEU A 22 14.07 -13.04 -1.17
N ASP A 23 13.22 -12.55 -2.07
CA ASP A 23 12.57 -11.24 -1.92
C ASP A 23 11.76 -11.19 -0.61
N GLU A 24 11.08 -12.28 -0.29
CA GLU A 24 10.29 -12.44 0.93
C GLU A 24 11.13 -12.34 2.21
N GLN A 25 12.42 -12.71 2.18
CA GLN A 25 13.31 -12.56 3.33
C GLN A 25 13.73 -11.12 3.57
N ILE A 26 13.83 -10.34 2.50
CA ILE A 26 14.22 -8.94 2.57
C ILE A 26 12.98 -8.09 2.91
N TRP A 27 11.88 -8.25 2.19
CA TRP A 27 10.73 -7.33 2.29
C TRP A 27 9.49 -7.94 2.96
N GLY A 28 9.45 -9.26 3.20
CA GLY A 28 8.35 -9.99 3.84
C GLY A 28 7.54 -10.81 2.84
N HIS A 29 7.19 -10.20 1.72
CA HIS A 29 6.55 -10.84 0.58
C HIS A 29 7.20 -10.37 -0.71
N ARG A 30 6.92 -11.08 -1.81
CA ARG A 30 7.05 -10.50 -3.14
C ARG A 30 6.10 -9.31 -3.23
N LEU A 31 6.65 -8.12 -3.31
CA LEU A 31 5.84 -6.92 -3.47
C LEU A 31 5.44 -6.80 -4.94
N TRP A 32 4.17 -6.48 -5.18
CA TRP A 32 3.65 -6.30 -6.54
C TRP A 32 3.13 -4.89 -6.77
N GLU A 33 3.18 -4.45 -8.02
CA GLU A 33 2.49 -3.22 -8.44
C GLU A 33 1.02 -3.27 -8.03
N GLN A 34 0.51 -2.17 -7.50
CA GLN A 34 -0.84 -2.10 -6.96
C GLN A 34 -1.33 -0.65 -7.02
N ASP A 35 -2.62 -0.46 -7.28
CA ASP A 35 -3.23 0.86 -7.12
C ASP A 35 -3.30 1.23 -5.62
N PRO A 36 -3.01 2.48 -5.22
CA PRO A 36 -3.06 2.91 -3.82
C PRO A 36 -4.39 2.63 -3.12
N TRP A 37 -5.53 2.77 -3.81
CA TRP A 37 -6.81 2.44 -3.20
C TRP A 37 -6.97 0.95 -2.97
N LEU A 38 -6.49 0.11 -3.88
CA LEU A 38 -6.51 -1.35 -3.70
C LEU A 38 -5.59 -1.78 -2.55
N LEU A 39 -4.42 -1.14 -2.40
CA LEU A 39 -3.55 -1.30 -1.22
C LEU A 39 -4.29 -0.97 0.07
N PHE A 40 -5.00 0.15 0.10
CA PHE A 40 -5.74 0.60 1.28
C PHE A 40 -6.96 -0.28 1.58
N LEU A 41 -7.68 -0.75 0.56
CA LEU A 41 -8.81 -1.67 0.72
C LEU A 41 -8.35 -3.05 1.22
N GLU A 42 -7.21 -3.55 0.72
CA GLU A 42 -6.58 -4.75 1.24
C GLU A 42 -6.25 -4.59 2.73
N PHE A 43 -5.58 -3.50 3.10
CA PHE A 43 -5.32 -3.14 4.49
C PHE A 43 -6.61 -3.11 5.34
N LEU A 44 -7.68 -2.47 4.85
CA LEU A 44 -8.95 -2.39 5.57
C LEU A 44 -9.59 -3.77 5.76
N SER A 45 -9.44 -4.67 4.79
CA SER A 45 -9.98 -6.04 4.89
C SER A 45 -9.31 -6.84 6.01
N VAL A 46 -8.01 -6.62 6.24
CA VAL A 46 -7.27 -7.20 7.36
C VAL A 46 -7.70 -6.57 8.68
N ALA A 47 -7.73 -5.24 8.73
CA ALA A 47 -8.08 -4.50 9.94
C ALA A 47 -9.51 -4.79 10.41
N GLU A 48 -10.49 -4.85 9.49
CA GLU A 48 -11.87 -5.21 9.82
C GLU A 48 -11.95 -6.66 10.34
N ALA A 49 -11.26 -7.60 9.68
CA ALA A 49 -11.25 -9.00 10.10
C ALA A 49 -10.64 -9.19 11.48
N SER A 50 -9.55 -8.48 11.79
CA SER A 50 -8.92 -8.48 13.11
C SER A 50 -9.78 -7.77 14.16
N HIS A 51 -10.49 -6.70 13.80
CA HIS A 51 -11.47 -6.08 14.69
C HIS A 51 -12.60 -7.05 15.04
N ALA A 52 -13.13 -7.77 14.06
CA ALA A 52 -14.22 -8.73 14.26
C ALA A 52 -13.87 -9.84 15.27
N THR A 53 -12.58 -10.12 15.50
CA THR A 53 -12.09 -11.10 16.49
C THR A 53 -11.49 -10.47 17.75
N GLY A 54 -11.56 -9.13 17.90
CA GLY A 54 -10.99 -8.41 19.04
C GLY A 54 -9.46 -8.33 19.04
N GLN A 55 -8.82 -8.51 17.88
CA GLN A 55 -7.36 -8.57 17.70
C GLN A 55 -6.81 -7.40 16.86
N LEU A 56 -7.55 -6.29 16.77
CA LEU A 56 -7.17 -5.13 15.96
C LEU A 56 -5.83 -4.54 16.43
N PHE A 57 -4.83 -4.56 15.55
CA PHE A 57 -3.44 -4.18 15.78
C PHE A 57 -2.76 -4.84 17.00
N ALA A 58 -3.25 -6.01 17.43
CA ALA A 58 -2.60 -6.79 18.47
C ALA A 58 -1.25 -7.35 17.95
N ALA A 59 -0.13 -6.88 18.51
CA ALA A 59 1.20 -7.17 18.00
C ALA A 59 1.54 -8.67 18.05
N ASP A 60 1.12 -9.35 19.12
CA ASP A 60 1.20 -10.80 19.29
C ASP A 60 0.39 -11.56 18.22
N ALA A 61 -0.82 -11.09 17.91
CA ALA A 61 -1.64 -11.66 16.86
C ALA A 61 -1.04 -11.49 15.45
N THR A 62 -0.16 -10.51 15.24
CA THR A 62 0.57 -10.30 13.98
C THR A 62 1.91 -11.05 13.89
N GLN A 63 2.22 -11.90 14.86
CA GLN A 63 3.36 -12.82 14.74
C GLN A 63 3.05 -13.94 13.74
N PHE A 64 4.09 -14.46 13.10
CA PHE A 64 3.92 -15.57 12.16
C PHE A 64 3.52 -16.86 12.91
N PRO A 65 2.51 -17.62 12.47
CA PRO A 65 1.68 -17.38 11.29
C PRO A 65 0.55 -16.37 11.59
N PHE A 66 0.58 -15.22 10.91
CA PHE A 66 -0.51 -14.25 11.00
C PHE A 66 -1.67 -14.75 10.13
N SER A 67 -2.85 -14.88 10.74
CA SER A 67 -4.07 -15.31 10.07
C SER A 67 -5.28 -14.45 10.42
N PHE A 68 -6.18 -14.31 9.46
CA PHE A 68 -7.39 -13.49 9.57
C PHE A 68 -8.49 -14.03 8.65
N ARG A 69 -9.73 -13.57 8.83
CA ARG A 69 -10.92 -14.04 8.10
C ARG A 69 -11.70 -12.86 7.50
N PRO A 70 -11.31 -12.34 6.32
CA PRO A 70 -11.96 -11.19 5.72
C PRO A 70 -13.35 -11.54 5.17
N ALA A 71 -14.24 -10.55 5.12
CA ALA A 71 -15.58 -10.71 4.56
C ALA A 71 -15.55 -10.83 3.03
N GLN A 72 -16.38 -11.74 2.49
CA GLN A 72 -16.51 -11.94 1.05
C GLN A 72 -17.61 -11.10 0.41
N ARG A 73 -18.69 -10.81 1.16
CA ARG A 73 -19.83 -9.98 0.76
C ARG A 73 -20.42 -10.36 -0.63
N PRO A 74 -20.68 -11.64 -0.95
CA PRO A 74 -21.08 -12.04 -2.30
C PRO A 74 -22.45 -11.47 -2.70
N TYR A 75 -23.42 -11.37 -1.80
CA TYR A 75 -24.73 -10.75 -2.09
C TYR A 75 -24.57 -9.29 -2.52
N LEU A 76 -23.79 -8.51 -1.77
CA LEU A 76 -23.52 -7.11 -2.09
C LEU A 76 -22.83 -6.97 -3.46
N ARG A 77 -21.82 -7.81 -3.77
CA ARG A 77 -21.17 -7.81 -5.09
C ARG A 77 -22.14 -8.12 -6.22
N ASN A 78 -23.06 -9.07 -6.02
CA ASN A 78 -24.04 -9.39 -7.05
C ASN A 78 -24.93 -8.17 -7.31
N LEU A 79 -25.51 -7.59 -6.26
CA LEU A 79 -26.36 -6.41 -6.36
C LEU A 79 -25.67 -5.22 -7.04
N LEU A 80 -24.41 -4.96 -6.67
CA LEU A 80 -23.66 -3.82 -7.18
C LEU A 80 -23.04 -4.06 -8.54
N PHE A 81 -22.61 -5.27 -8.90
CA PHE A 81 -21.75 -5.45 -10.08
C PHE A 81 -22.13 -6.64 -10.98
N ASN A 82 -22.77 -7.69 -10.47
CA ASN A 82 -23.34 -8.78 -11.29
C ASN A 82 -24.86 -8.60 -11.45
N ASN A 83 -25.25 -7.41 -11.89
CA ASN A 83 -26.65 -6.97 -11.94
C ASN A 83 -26.79 -5.90 -13.02
N ASP A 84 -26.39 -6.26 -14.24
CA ASP A 84 -26.39 -5.42 -15.43
C ASP A 84 -27.81 -5.15 -15.95
N LYS A 85 -28.71 -6.12 -15.81
CA LYS A 85 -30.12 -5.99 -16.21
C LYS A 85 -30.98 -5.10 -15.30
N LEU A 86 -30.47 -4.64 -14.15
CA LEU A 86 -31.25 -3.84 -13.19
C LEU A 86 -31.92 -2.62 -13.83
N LEU A 87 -31.12 -1.79 -14.53
CA LEU A 87 -31.60 -0.54 -15.12
C LEU A 87 -32.55 -0.79 -16.29
N GLU A 88 -32.19 -1.75 -17.16
CA GLU A 88 -33.04 -2.16 -18.28
C GLU A 88 -34.42 -2.66 -17.79
N LEU A 89 -34.45 -3.48 -16.74
CA LEU A 89 -35.70 -3.99 -16.18
C LEU A 89 -36.53 -2.88 -15.50
N ALA A 90 -35.88 -1.90 -14.87
CA ALA A 90 -36.56 -0.75 -14.29
C ALA A 90 -37.22 0.14 -15.35
N ASP A 91 -36.56 0.30 -16.51
CA ASP A 91 -37.11 1.05 -17.64
C ASP A 91 -38.25 0.29 -18.34
N LEU A 92 -38.11 -1.02 -18.52
CA LEU A 92 -39.11 -1.87 -19.19
C LEU A 92 -40.36 -2.10 -18.34
N TYR A 93 -40.21 -2.16 -17.01
CA TYR A 93 -41.29 -2.45 -16.07
C TYR A 93 -41.36 -1.38 -14.98
N PRO A 94 -41.94 -0.19 -15.28
CA PRO A 94 -42.07 0.89 -14.31
C PRO A 94 -43.02 0.57 -13.15
N ASP A 95 -43.90 -0.44 -13.31
CA ASP A 95 -44.79 -0.86 -12.24
C ASP A 95 -44.03 -1.68 -11.18
N ASN A 96 -44.32 -1.38 -9.90
CA ASN A 96 -43.57 -1.91 -8.78
C ASN A 96 -43.52 -3.45 -8.75
N GLU A 97 -44.68 -4.10 -8.88
CA GLU A 97 -44.79 -5.55 -8.71
C GLU A 97 -44.10 -6.32 -9.84
N THR A 98 -44.27 -5.90 -11.10
CA THR A 98 -43.61 -6.57 -12.24
C THR A 98 -42.12 -6.31 -12.23
N GLY A 99 -41.67 -5.09 -11.94
CA GLY A 99 -40.25 -4.76 -11.80
C GLY A 99 -39.56 -5.67 -10.78
N TRP A 100 -40.14 -5.80 -9.58
CA TRP A 100 -39.65 -6.74 -8.57
C TRP A 100 -39.66 -8.20 -9.05
N ALA A 101 -40.77 -8.67 -9.63
CA ALA A 101 -40.92 -10.06 -10.04
C ALA A 101 -39.89 -10.44 -11.11
N LYS A 102 -39.72 -9.59 -12.13
CA LYS A 102 -38.78 -9.82 -13.23
C LYS A 102 -37.33 -9.74 -12.80
N TRP A 103 -37.00 -8.79 -11.92
CA TRP A 103 -35.65 -8.70 -11.39
C TRP A 103 -35.29 -9.88 -10.47
N LEU A 104 -36.21 -10.33 -9.62
CA LEU A 104 -35.98 -11.52 -8.77
C LEU A 104 -35.82 -12.80 -9.60
N GLU A 105 -36.63 -12.99 -10.64
CA GLU A 105 -36.49 -14.09 -11.61
C GLU A 105 -35.09 -14.09 -12.22
N TRP A 106 -34.60 -12.92 -12.65
CA TRP A 106 -33.27 -12.78 -13.22
C TRP A 106 -32.16 -13.09 -12.21
N MET A 107 -32.25 -12.57 -10.98
CA MET A 107 -31.26 -12.82 -9.92
C MET A 107 -31.18 -14.31 -9.56
N GLN A 108 -32.30 -15.03 -9.53
CA GLN A 108 -32.35 -16.47 -9.26
C GLN A 108 -31.51 -17.27 -10.28
N SER A 109 -31.53 -16.88 -11.54
CA SER A 109 -30.74 -17.52 -12.59
C SER A 109 -29.28 -17.06 -12.63
N ASN A 110 -28.98 -15.80 -12.30
CA ASN A 110 -27.69 -15.17 -12.61
C ASN A 110 -26.79 -14.88 -11.41
N ALA A 111 -27.31 -14.86 -10.17
CA ALA A 111 -26.50 -14.63 -8.98
C ALA A 111 -25.46 -15.74 -8.79
N LYS A 112 -24.23 -15.36 -8.45
CA LYS A 112 -23.08 -16.28 -8.26
C LYS A 112 -22.49 -16.12 -6.86
N MET A 113 -21.74 -17.12 -6.40
CA MET A 113 -21.01 -17.09 -5.12
C MET A 113 -21.90 -16.90 -3.88
N VAL A 114 -23.21 -17.11 -3.99
CA VAL A 114 -24.15 -17.01 -2.86
C VAL A 114 -24.69 -18.39 -2.53
N ALA A 115 -24.85 -18.68 -1.23
CA ALA A 115 -25.44 -19.94 -0.78
C ALA A 115 -26.89 -20.12 -1.26
N HIS A 116 -27.68 -19.02 -1.24
CA HIS A 116 -29.05 -18.99 -1.70
C HIS A 116 -29.24 -17.85 -2.69
N ARG A 117 -29.78 -18.14 -3.87
CA ARG A 117 -30.05 -17.12 -4.91
C ARG A 117 -31.40 -16.41 -4.70
N ASP A 118 -31.79 -16.24 -3.44
CA ASP A 118 -33.03 -15.54 -3.06
C ASP A 118 -32.71 -14.13 -2.56
N PHE A 119 -33.27 -13.14 -3.27
CA PHE A 119 -33.14 -11.71 -2.96
C PHE A 119 -34.47 -11.08 -2.55
N SER A 120 -35.51 -11.89 -2.32
CA SER A 120 -36.86 -11.43 -1.97
C SER A 120 -36.91 -10.65 -0.65
N TYR A 121 -35.95 -10.84 0.25
CA TYR A 121 -35.81 -10.08 1.49
C TYR A 121 -35.72 -8.56 1.28
N LEU A 122 -35.27 -8.12 0.11
CA LEU A 122 -35.18 -6.70 -0.24
C LEU A 122 -36.56 -6.04 -0.41
N LYS A 123 -37.60 -6.80 -0.80
CA LYS A 123 -38.97 -6.27 -0.95
C LYS A 123 -39.50 -5.62 0.32
N ASN A 124 -39.14 -6.18 1.48
CA ASN A 124 -39.59 -5.68 2.78
C ASN A 124 -38.70 -4.57 3.34
N ARG A 125 -37.58 -4.25 2.66
CA ARG A 125 -36.58 -3.27 3.10
C ARG A 125 -36.63 -1.97 2.30
N PHE A 126 -37.21 -2.01 1.10
CA PHE A 126 -37.39 -0.87 0.22
C PHE A 126 -38.89 -0.66 -0.05
N GLN A 127 -39.32 0.59 -0.14
CA GLN A 127 -40.71 0.97 -0.39
C GLN A 127 -41.21 0.48 -1.74
N ASN A 128 -40.33 0.51 -2.75
CA ASN A 128 -40.62 0.06 -4.11
C ASN A 128 -39.32 -0.30 -4.85
N PHE A 129 -39.47 -0.91 -6.02
CA PHE A 129 -38.35 -1.36 -6.86
C PHE A 129 -37.46 -0.18 -7.31
N GLU A 130 -38.06 0.95 -7.68
CA GLU A 130 -37.35 2.17 -8.08
C GLU A 130 -36.40 2.67 -6.97
N GLN A 131 -36.80 2.57 -5.70
CA GLN A 131 -35.95 2.95 -4.57
C GLN A 131 -34.71 2.05 -4.46
N LEU A 132 -34.86 0.73 -4.65
CA LEU A 132 -33.71 -0.19 -4.70
C LEU A 132 -32.75 0.20 -5.83
N VAL A 133 -33.30 0.49 -7.03
CA VAL A 133 -32.52 0.88 -8.21
C VAL A 133 -31.69 2.14 -7.91
N LYS A 134 -32.33 3.20 -7.40
CA LYS A 134 -31.66 4.46 -7.04
C LYS A 134 -30.55 4.27 -6.00
N VAL A 135 -30.77 3.41 -5.01
CA VAL A 135 -29.74 3.11 -4.00
C VAL A 135 -28.56 2.36 -4.60
N ILE A 136 -28.81 1.38 -5.47
CA ILE A 136 -27.74 0.66 -6.17
C ILE A 136 -26.95 1.61 -7.08
N GLU A 137 -27.61 2.50 -7.84
CA GLU A 137 -26.95 3.50 -8.68
C GLU A 137 -26.09 4.47 -7.87
N MET A 138 -26.63 4.99 -6.76
CA MET A 138 -25.89 5.87 -5.86
C MET A 138 -24.64 5.18 -5.30
N LEU A 139 -24.74 3.93 -4.83
CA LEU A 139 -23.59 3.19 -4.34
C LEU A 139 -22.58 2.89 -5.45
N ARG A 140 -23.04 2.56 -6.67
CA ARG A 140 -22.19 2.37 -7.85
C ARG A 140 -21.45 3.65 -8.23
N SER A 141 -22.02 4.83 -8.01
CA SER A 141 -21.34 6.11 -8.28
C SER A 141 -20.11 6.34 -7.39
N ALA A 142 -20.03 5.64 -6.26
CA ALA A 142 -18.88 5.65 -5.35
C ALA A 142 -17.92 4.46 -5.59
N THR A 143 -17.96 3.82 -6.77
CA THR A 143 -17.01 2.75 -7.13
C THR A 143 -15.59 3.31 -7.15
N ILE A 144 -14.67 2.59 -6.53
CA ILE A 144 -13.24 2.82 -6.68
C ILE A 144 -12.81 2.26 -8.05
N GLU A 145 -12.53 3.16 -8.99
CA GLU A 145 -12.05 2.79 -10.31
C GLU A 145 -10.57 2.45 -10.27
N SER A 146 -10.23 1.18 -10.50
CA SER A 146 -8.85 0.77 -10.80
C SER A 146 -8.72 0.50 -12.29
N SER A 147 -7.67 1.04 -12.91
CA SER A 147 -7.35 0.75 -14.32
C SER A 147 -7.06 -0.74 -14.58
N MET A 148 -6.83 -1.53 -13.53
CA MET A 148 -6.45 -2.94 -13.62
C MET A 148 -7.63 -3.91 -13.74
N ASN A 149 -8.89 -3.50 -13.46
CA ASN A 149 -9.97 -4.49 -13.36
C ASN A 149 -11.32 -4.06 -13.96
N LYS A 150 -11.91 -4.98 -14.75
CA LYS A 150 -13.27 -4.87 -15.32
C LYS A 150 -14.22 -5.98 -14.86
N ARG A 151 -13.74 -6.98 -14.09
CA ARG A 151 -14.53 -8.14 -13.65
C ARG A 151 -15.39 -7.78 -12.45
N TRP A 152 -16.68 -8.13 -12.50
CA TRP A 152 -17.65 -7.77 -11.46
C TRP A 152 -17.28 -8.24 -10.05
N SER A 153 -16.62 -9.41 -9.91
CA SER A 153 -16.24 -9.99 -8.61
C SER A 153 -15.08 -9.25 -7.96
N SER A 154 -14.39 -8.39 -8.71
CA SER A 154 -13.19 -7.66 -8.30
C SER A 154 -13.36 -6.15 -8.44
N ARG A 155 -14.58 -5.67 -8.19
CA ARG A 155 -14.94 -4.25 -8.10
C ARG A 155 -15.27 -3.88 -6.67
N PHE A 156 -14.91 -2.66 -6.30
CA PHE A 156 -15.02 -2.16 -4.93
C PHE A 156 -15.78 -0.85 -4.92
N VAL A 157 -16.72 -0.72 -4.00
CA VAL A 157 -17.27 0.60 -3.64
C VAL A 157 -16.39 1.27 -2.60
N PHE A 158 -16.57 2.58 -2.44
CA PHE A 158 -15.96 3.32 -1.35
C PHE A 158 -16.22 2.60 -0.01
N PRO A 159 -15.22 2.46 0.87
CA PRO A 159 -15.36 1.73 2.12
C PRO A 159 -16.12 2.57 3.16
N PHE A 160 -17.44 2.68 2.97
CA PHE A 160 -18.35 3.44 3.82
C PHE A 160 -18.34 3.00 5.29
N GLY A 161 -17.98 1.75 5.56
CA GLY A 161 -17.90 1.13 6.88
C GLY A 161 -17.71 -0.39 6.73
N ARG A 162 -17.86 -1.15 7.82
CA ARG A 162 -17.58 -2.60 7.83
C ARG A 162 -18.39 -3.40 6.82
N HIS A 163 -19.58 -2.93 6.42
CA HIS A 163 -20.45 -3.64 5.48
C HIS A 163 -20.04 -3.42 4.02
N ALA A 164 -19.20 -2.40 3.75
CA ALA A 164 -18.61 -2.11 2.45
C ALA A 164 -17.14 -2.60 2.32
N ILE A 165 -16.57 -3.23 3.35
CA ILE A 165 -15.20 -3.77 3.33
C ILE A 165 -15.26 -5.26 3.02
N TYR A 166 -14.48 -5.68 2.01
CA TYR A 166 -14.41 -7.07 1.57
C TYR A 166 -13.15 -7.39 0.75
N GLU A 167 -12.77 -8.68 0.71
CA GLU A 167 -11.55 -9.14 0.01
C GLU A 167 -11.65 -9.13 -1.53
N ASP A 168 -10.57 -9.36 -2.27
CA ASP A 168 -10.65 -9.59 -3.72
C ASP A 168 -10.94 -11.07 -4.02
N LEU A 169 -11.87 -11.33 -4.95
CA LEU A 169 -12.33 -12.67 -5.28
C LEU A 169 -12.40 -12.90 -6.80
N ASN A 170 -12.09 -14.13 -7.21
CA ASN A 170 -12.38 -14.61 -8.55
C ASN A 170 -13.88 -14.95 -8.72
N THR A 171 -14.29 -15.28 -9.94
CA THR A 171 -15.69 -15.62 -10.25
C THR A 171 -16.19 -16.92 -9.63
N GLU A 172 -15.29 -17.70 -9.02
CA GLU A 172 -15.59 -18.94 -8.30
C GLU A 172 -15.65 -18.70 -6.78
N GLY A 173 -15.34 -17.49 -6.30
CA GLY A 173 -15.29 -17.16 -4.87
C GLY A 173 -13.98 -17.50 -4.17
N ASN A 174 -12.94 -17.82 -4.93
CA ASN A 174 -11.59 -18.01 -4.42
C ASN A 174 -10.84 -16.67 -4.32
N ARG A 175 -9.86 -16.59 -3.41
CA ARG A 175 -9.00 -15.40 -3.27
C ARG A 175 -8.32 -15.10 -4.60
N GLU A 176 -8.32 -13.83 -5.00
CA GLU A 176 -7.61 -13.34 -6.17
C GLU A 176 -6.40 -12.49 -5.76
N TYR A 177 -5.27 -12.66 -6.46
CA TYR A 177 -4.02 -11.92 -6.19
C TYR A 177 -3.75 -10.79 -7.20
N ILE A 178 -4.74 -10.39 -7.98
CA ILE A 178 -4.63 -9.34 -9.00
C ILE A 178 -4.67 -7.96 -8.34
N ASN A 179 -5.69 -7.70 -7.51
CA ASN A 179 -5.80 -6.41 -6.84
C ASN A 179 -5.19 -6.42 -5.44
N PHE A 180 -5.28 -7.54 -4.72
CA PHE A 180 -4.86 -7.67 -3.32
C PHE A 180 -3.60 -8.54 -3.27
N THR A 181 -2.45 -7.88 -3.30
CA THR A 181 -1.13 -8.48 -3.56
C THR A 181 -0.30 -8.74 -2.31
N ARG A 182 -0.91 -8.65 -1.12
CA ARG A 182 -0.33 -8.71 0.24
C ARG A 182 0.42 -7.47 0.69
N ASN A 183 0.51 -6.42 -0.13
CA ASN A 183 1.11 -5.17 0.33
C ASN A 183 0.24 -4.51 1.43
N GLY A 184 -1.09 -4.65 1.37
CA GLY A 184 -1.99 -4.15 2.42
C GLY A 184 -1.88 -4.94 3.73
N ASP A 185 -1.67 -6.25 3.63
CA ASP A 185 -1.35 -7.12 4.77
C ASP A 185 -0.03 -6.69 5.44
N LEU A 186 0.97 -6.32 4.63
CA LEU A 186 2.25 -5.80 5.11
C LEU A 186 2.04 -4.47 5.85
N LEU A 187 1.30 -3.55 5.24
CA LEU A 187 0.98 -2.24 5.82
C LEU A 187 0.27 -2.39 7.18
N TYR A 188 -0.67 -3.33 7.30
CA TYR A 188 -1.34 -3.65 8.55
C TYR A 188 -0.36 -4.12 9.63
N GLN A 189 0.54 -5.05 9.30
CA GLN A 189 1.55 -5.55 10.24
C GLN A 189 2.55 -4.47 10.66
N MET A 190 2.94 -3.57 9.75
CA MET A 190 3.79 -2.43 10.08
C MET A 190 3.14 -1.55 11.15
N LEU A 191 1.85 -1.24 10.99
CA LEU A 191 1.09 -0.46 11.99
C LEU A 191 0.91 -1.21 13.31
N ALA A 192 0.60 -2.51 13.26
CA ALA A 192 0.44 -3.34 14.46
C ALA A 192 1.71 -3.47 15.30
N ARG A 193 2.89 -3.33 14.67
CA ARG A 193 4.20 -3.39 15.33
C ARG A 193 4.77 -2.01 15.68
N SER A 194 4.01 -0.93 15.43
CA SER A 194 4.40 0.43 15.79
C SER A 194 4.03 0.77 17.23
N SER A 195 4.70 1.78 17.81
CA SER A 195 4.36 2.27 19.15
C SER A 195 2.95 2.87 19.26
N ALA A 196 2.37 3.35 18.15
CA ALA A 196 1.05 3.96 18.10
C ALA A 196 -0.09 2.97 17.78
N ALA A 197 0.19 1.66 17.78
CA ALA A 197 -0.80 0.62 17.52
C ALA A 197 -2.06 0.73 18.42
N PRO A 198 -1.97 1.00 19.74
CA PRO A 198 -3.16 1.14 20.58
C PRO A 198 -4.05 2.32 20.19
N GLU A 199 -3.48 3.48 19.88
CA GLU A 199 -4.22 4.66 19.45
C GLU A 199 -4.86 4.44 18.08
N LEU A 200 -4.12 3.83 17.15
CA LEU A 200 -4.64 3.44 15.84
C LEU A 200 -5.81 2.46 15.98
N ALA A 201 -5.72 1.46 16.87
CA ALA A 201 -6.80 0.52 17.13
C ALA A 201 -8.07 1.24 17.58
N ARG A 202 -7.96 2.21 18.49
CA ARG A 202 -9.09 3.03 18.93
C ARG A 202 -9.72 3.83 17.77
N HIS A 203 -8.90 4.43 16.91
CA HIS A 203 -9.40 5.17 15.76
C HIS A 203 -10.08 4.27 14.71
N PHE A 204 -9.48 3.14 14.35
CA PHE A 204 -10.04 2.22 13.39
C PHE A 204 -11.28 1.49 13.92
N ALA A 205 -11.33 1.13 15.21
CA ALA A 205 -12.53 0.61 15.84
C ALA A 205 -13.69 1.59 15.71
N HIS A 206 -13.47 2.86 16.06
CA HIS A 206 -14.47 3.90 15.86
C HIS A 206 -14.90 4.03 14.38
N LEU A 207 -13.95 3.91 13.44
CA LEU A 207 -14.26 3.92 12.00
C LEU A 207 -15.06 2.70 11.54
N PHE A 208 -14.96 1.53 12.17
CA PHE A 208 -15.75 0.36 11.80
C PHE A 208 -17.12 0.33 12.48
N GLU A 209 -17.23 0.89 13.68
CA GLU A 209 -18.46 0.90 14.48
C GLU A 209 -19.38 2.09 14.18
N ARG A 210 -18.84 3.17 13.62
CA ARG A 210 -19.63 4.37 13.29
C ARG A 210 -20.69 4.07 12.22
N ARG A 211 -21.95 4.30 12.58
CA ARG A 211 -23.15 4.14 11.74
C ARG A 211 -23.29 5.24 10.69
N ASP A 212 -22.61 5.07 9.56
CA ASP A 212 -22.74 5.96 8.40
C ASP A 212 -24.00 5.62 7.58
N PRO A 213 -24.70 6.61 7.00
CA PRO A 213 -25.87 6.34 6.17
C PRO A 213 -25.61 5.37 5.03
N CYS A 214 -24.48 5.49 4.33
CA CYS A 214 -24.16 4.59 3.22
C CYS A 214 -23.74 3.20 3.71
N ASP A 215 -23.08 3.09 4.87
CA ASP A 215 -22.80 1.78 5.46
C ASP A 215 -24.08 1.05 5.92
N ARG A 216 -25.07 1.78 6.43
CA ARG A 216 -26.39 1.20 6.73
C ARG A 216 -27.11 0.75 5.46
N LEU A 217 -26.94 1.44 4.34
CA LEU A 217 -27.49 1.00 3.07
C LEU A 217 -26.79 -0.28 2.58
N THR A 218 -25.46 -0.38 2.70
CA THR A 218 -24.75 -1.62 2.35
C THR A 218 -25.10 -2.78 3.30
N GLU A 219 -25.40 -2.52 4.57
CA GLU A 219 -25.96 -3.48 5.51
C GLU A 219 -27.37 -3.94 5.07
N LEU A 220 -28.27 -3.01 4.76
CA LEU A 220 -29.64 -3.31 4.31
C LEU A 220 -29.70 -4.12 3.01
N LEU A 221 -28.68 -4.02 2.16
CA LEU A 221 -28.55 -4.82 0.94
C LEU A 221 -28.09 -6.26 1.18
N GLN A 222 -27.75 -6.65 2.41
CA GLN A 222 -27.24 -7.98 2.73
C GLN A 222 -28.26 -8.81 3.52
N PRO A 223 -28.42 -10.11 3.24
CA PRO A 223 -29.35 -10.95 3.98
C PRO A 223 -28.91 -11.13 5.44
N GLU A 224 -29.86 -11.41 6.33
CA GLU A 224 -29.60 -11.71 7.75
C GLU A 224 -29.10 -13.15 7.93
N ILE A 225 -27.91 -13.43 7.38
CA ILE A 225 -27.22 -14.72 7.51
C ILE A 225 -25.79 -14.49 8.03
N ALA A 226 -25.14 -15.58 8.44
CA ALA A 226 -23.73 -15.52 8.83
C ALA A 226 -22.87 -15.01 7.67
N GLU A 227 -21.95 -14.09 7.95
CA GLU A 227 -21.05 -13.53 6.95
C GLU A 227 -20.11 -14.62 6.40
N GLU A 228 -20.02 -14.70 5.07
CA GLU A 228 -19.08 -15.59 4.40
C GLU A 228 -17.65 -15.06 4.57
N ARG A 229 -16.83 -15.82 5.30
CA ARG A 229 -15.44 -15.49 5.66
C ARG A 229 -14.55 -16.73 5.60
N HIS A 230 -13.45 -16.67 4.85
CA HIS A 230 -12.47 -17.75 4.74
C HIS A 230 -11.14 -17.39 5.42
N THR A 231 -10.44 -18.37 5.98
CA THR A 231 -9.14 -18.14 6.58
C THR A 231 -8.10 -17.74 5.53
N ARG A 232 -7.37 -16.68 5.83
CA ARG A 232 -6.17 -16.22 5.12
C ARG A 232 -5.01 -16.35 6.09
N SER A 233 -3.88 -16.87 5.61
CA SER A 233 -2.69 -17.11 6.42
C SER A 233 -1.42 -16.96 5.58
N GLY A 234 -0.28 -17.11 6.25
CA GLY A 234 1.04 -17.07 5.64
C GLY A 234 1.51 -15.66 5.34
N SER A 235 0.94 -14.63 5.99
CA SER A 235 1.51 -13.29 5.91
C SER A 235 2.72 -13.16 6.83
N TYR A 236 3.79 -12.58 6.33
CA TYR A 236 5.09 -12.44 6.98
C TYR A 236 5.62 -11.02 6.75
N LEU A 237 6.18 -10.44 7.80
CA LEU A 237 6.93 -9.19 7.79
C LEU A 237 8.24 -9.49 8.53
N PRO A 238 9.42 -9.30 7.93
CA PRO A 238 10.67 -9.83 8.46
C PRO A 238 11.24 -8.98 9.58
N TYR A 239 10.55 -7.91 10.00
CA TYR A 239 11.03 -7.00 11.03
C TYR A 239 10.01 -6.89 12.16
N ALA A 240 10.44 -7.17 13.38
CA ALA A 240 9.70 -6.87 14.59
C ALA A 240 9.67 -5.36 14.86
N LYS A 241 10.76 -4.66 14.54
CA LYS A 241 10.89 -3.20 14.67
C LYS A 241 11.60 -2.64 13.46
N HIS A 242 11.11 -1.53 12.94
CA HIS A 242 11.75 -0.77 11.87
C HIS A 242 11.31 0.70 11.94
N PRO A 243 12.20 1.70 11.77
CA PRO A 243 11.83 3.13 11.83
C PRO A 243 10.67 3.51 10.89
N ALA A 244 10.57 2.89 9.71
CA ALA A 244 9.47 3.12 8.78
C ALA A 244 8.08 2.85 9.38
N PHE A 245 7.96 1.93 10.34
CA PHE A 245 6.68 1.59 10.98
C PHE A 245 6.18 2.76 11.83
N GLU A 246 7.11 3.38 12.57
CA GLU A 246 6.82 4.53 13.42
C GLU A 246 6.42 5.75 12.60
N VAL A 247 7.14 6.05 11.51
CA VAL A 247 6.81 7.21 10.66
C VAL A 247 5.44 7.03 10.01
N LEU A 248 5.14 5.83 9.48
CA LEU A 248 3.84 5.49 8.94
C LEU A 248 2.73 5.67 9.99
N ALA A 249 2.91 5.09 11.18
CA ALA A 249 1.91 5.11 12.23
C ALA A 249 1.62 6.54 12.71
N GLN A 250 2.66 7.35 12.90
CA GLN A 250 2.53 8.76 13.26
C GLN A 250 1.78 9.57 12.19
N ASP A 251 2.02 9.32 10.91
CA ASP A 251 1.34 10.04 9.83
C ASP A 251 -0.14 9.71 9.76
N TRP A 252 -0.46 8.42 9.83
CA TRP A 252 -1.84 7.97 9.83
C TRP A 252 -2.58 8.45 11.06
N LEU A 253 -1.96 8.38 12.24
CA LEU A 253 -2.54 8.91 13.47
C LEU A 253 -2.79 10.41 13.34
N ALA A 254 -1.83 11.19 12.83
CA ALA A 254 -1.98 12.62 12.67
C ALA A 254 -3.15 13.01 11.74
N VAL A 255 -3.43 12.23 10.70
CA VAL A 255 -4.60 12.40 9.82
C VAL A 255 -5.89 11.97 10.52
N LEU A 256 -5.88 10.82 11.22
CA LEU A 256 -7.06 10.30 11.94
C LEU A 256 -7.49 11.21 13.10
N GLU A 257 -6.55 11.86 13.76
CA GLU A 257 -6.78 12.85 14.82
C GLU A 257 -7.52 14.11 14.33
N LEU A 258 -7.49 14.40 13.03
CA LEU A 258 -8.28 15.49 12.44
C LEU A 258 -9.78 15.17 12.47
N GLN A 259 -10.16 13.91 12.70
CA GLN A 259 -11.55 13.42 12.77
C GLN A 259 -12.39 13.83 11.54
N LEU A 260 -11.76 13.86 10.37
CA LEU A 260 -12.43 14.19 9.12
C LEU A 260 -13.45 13.10 8.75
N PRO A 261 -14.49 13.44 7.97
CA PRO A 261 -15.29 12.44 7.29
C PRO A 261 -14.41 11.46 6.50
N ARG A 262 -14.83 10.21 6.37
CA ARG A 262 -14.05 9.16 5.69
C ARG A 262 -13.68 9.56 4.25
N PHE A 263 -14.60 10.19 3.53
CA PHE A 263 -14.38 10.70 2.17
C PHE A 263 -13.22 11.68 2.06
N ASP A 264 -12.93 12.41 3.13
CA ASP A 264 -11.82 13.37 3.17
C ASP A 264 -10.55 12.72 3.75
N ALA A 265 -10.67 11.86 4.77
CA ALA A 265 -9.51 11.23 5.42
C ALA A 265 -8.87 10.14 4.55
N TYR A 266 -9.67 9.24 3.97
CA TYR A 266 -9.19 8.04 3.30
C TYR A 266 -8.30 8.33 2.09
N PRO A 267 -8.58 9.32 1.22
CA PRO A 267 -7.66 9.69 0.15
C PRO A 267 -6.24 10.01 0.66
N TYR A 268 -6.11 10.68 1.82
CA TYR A 268 -4.80 10.98 2.41
C TYR A 268 -4.14 9.73 3.00
N LEU A 269 -4.90 8.86 3.69
CA LEU A 269 -4.37 7.59 4.20
C LEU A 269 -3.89 6.67 3.05
N THR A 270 -4.64 6.63 1.95
CA THR A 270 -4.30 5.91 0.72
C THR A 270 -2.98 6.42 0.13
N ILE A 271 -2.82 7.73 -0.04
CA ILE A 271 -1.59 8.34 -0.54
C ILE A 271 -0.40 8.03 0.38
N LEU A 272 -0.58 8.22 1.69
CA LEU A 272 0.46 7.96 2.69
C LEU A 272 0.83 6.48 2.77
N GLY A 273 -0.14 5.57 2.65
CA GLY A 273 0.10 4.12 2.60
C GLY A 273 1.01 3.73 1.43
N ALA A 274 0.70 4.21 0.22
CA ALA A 274 1.54 3.96 -0.95
C ALA A 274 2.95 4.59 -0.83
N LEU A 275 3.03 5.79 -0.25
CA LEU A 275 4.32 6.43 0.06
C LEU A 275 5.13 5.55 1.02
N HIS A 276 4.53 5.07 2.10
CA HIS A 276 5.24 4.34 3.15
C HIS A 276 5.68 2.94 2.74
N ILE A 277 4.94 2.24 1.87
CA ILE A 277 5.44 1.00 1.26
C ILE A 277 6.65 1.29 0.36
N THR A 278 6.61 2.39 -0.42
CA THR A 278 7.74 2.82 -1.25
C THR A 278 8.97 3.15 -0.39
N LEU A 279 8.78 3.89 0.70
CA LEU A 279 9.85 4.24 1.64
C LEU A 279 10.40 3.01 2.36
N TYR A 280 9.54 2.11 2.83
CA TYR A 280 9.94 0.85 3.47
C TYR A 280 10.82 0.04 2.53
N GLN A 281 10.40 -0.16 1.27
CA GLN A 281 11.18 -0.91 0.30
C GLN A 281 12.61 -0.36 0.15
N LEU A 282 12.73 0.95 -0.06
CA LEU A 282 14.01 1.60 -0.32
C LEU A 282 14.89 1.68 0.94
N GLN A 283 14.30 1.92 2.11
CA GLN A 283 15.03 1.95 3.38
C GLN A 283 15.56 0.57 3.74
N VAL A 284 14.76 -0.48 3.59
CA VAL A 284 15.19 -1.86 3.76
C VAL A 284 16.31 -2.21 2.78
N ALA A 285 16.15 -1.84 1.50
CA ALA A 285 17.17 -2.10 0.50
C ALA A 285 18.50 -1.39 0.83
N ALA A 286 18.44 -0.14 1.29
CA ALA A 286 19.62 0.59 1.73
C ALA A 286 20.27 -0.07 2.96
N HIS A 287 19.47 -0.50 3.94
CA HIS A 287 19.96 -1.20 5.13
C HIS A 287 20.68 -2.51 4.76
N VAL A 288 20.09 -3.34 3.90
CA VAL A 288 20.73 -4.59 3.43
C VAL A 288 22.05 -4.31 2.69
N CYS A 289 22.16 -3.18 2.01
CA CYS A 289 23.37 -2.76 1.32
C CYS A 289 24.38 -2.00 2.19
N ASP A 290 24.17 -1.83 3.50
CA ASP A 290 24.95 -0.93 4.36
C ASP A 290 25.10 0.50 3.80
N LYS A 291 24.01 1.01 3.21
CA LYS A 291 23.92 2.36 2.66
C LYS A 291 23.14 3.29 3.60
N PRO A 292 23.42 4.61 3.58
CA PRO A 292 22.63 5.57 4.34
C PRO A 292 21.17 5.58 3.88
N LYS A 293 20.29 6.10 4.75
CA LYS A 293 18.86 6.29 4.44
C LYS A 293 18.71 7.03 3.09
N PRO A 294 17.88 6.53 2.16
CA PRO A 294 17.67 7.19 0.88
C PRO A 294 17.07 8.58 1.05
N HIS A 295 17.48 9.49 0.17
CA HIS A 295 16.90 10.82 0.02
C HIS A 295 16.31 11.00 -1.38
N PHE A 296 15.44 11.98 -1.53
CA PHE A 296 14.59 12.21 -2.70
C PHE A 296 14.67 13.68 -3.09
N ILE A 297 15.49 14.00 -4.09
CA ILE A 297 15.63 15.36 -4.63
C ILE A 297 14.35 15.73 -5.38
N CYS A 298 13.51 16.57 -4.79
CA CYS A 298 12.16 16.87 -5.28
C CYS A 298 12.14 18.13 -6.14
N GLU A 299 11.86 17.95 -7.44
CA GLU A 299 11.62 19.08 -8.33
C GLU A 299 10.22 19.67 -8.09
N VAL A 300 10.15 20.98 -7.87
CA VAL A 300 8.91 21.73 -8.04
C VAL A 300 8.79 22.14 -9.49
N VAL A 301 7.86 21.54 -10.23
CA VAL A 301 7.73 21.67 -11.69
C VAL A 301 7.83 23.12 -12.14
N ALA A 302 8.84 23.41 -12.97
CA ALA A 302 9.07 24.71 -13.57
C ALA A 302 8.83 24.72 -15.10
N PRO A 303 8.49 25.87 -15.72
CA PRO A 303 8.29 25.96 -17.17
C PRO A 303 9.53 25.58 -17.99
N LYS A 304 10.73 25.92 -17.49
CA LYS A 304 12.01 25.58 -18.11
C LYS A 304 12.70 24.47 -17.31
N LYS A 305 13.59 23.74 -17.99
CA LYS A 305 14.46 22.73 -17.35
C LYS A 305 15.34 23.42 -16.29
N THR A 306 15.44 22.82 -15.11
CA THR A 306 16.25 23.31 -13.99
C THR A 306 17.30 22.26 -13.61
N LEU A 307 18.37 22.67 -12.93
CA LEU A 307 19.37 21.73 -12.39
C LEU A 307 18.72 20.71 -11.43
N VAL A 308 17.82 21.17 -10.54
CA VAL A 308 17.10 20.28 -9.61
C VAL A 308 16.31 19.20 -10.36
N ARG A 309 15.77 19.48 -11.56
CA ARG A 309 15.13 18.46 -12.41
C ARG A 309 16.10 17.37 -12.84
N GLU A 310 17.33 17.73 -13.21
CA GLU A 310 18.36 16.78 -13.64
C GLU A 310 18.83 15.92 -12.46
N LEU A 311 19.13 16.57 -11.33
CA LEU A 311 19.51 15.89 -10.09
C LEU A 311 18.40 14.95 -9.59
N SER A 312 17.14 15.39 -9.65
CA SER A 312 15.98 14.57 -9.32
C SER A 312 15.85 13.32 -10.19
N ALA A 313 16.09 13.44 -11.49
CA ALA A 313 16.05 12.30 -12.40
C ALA A 313 17.21 11.32 -12.14
N GLY A 314 18.41 11.82 -11.87
CA GLY A 314 19.57 11.00 -11.50
C GLY A 314 19.37 10.27 -10.17
N ASN A 315 18.91 10.99 -9.15
CA ASN A 315 18.58 10.44 -7.84
C ASN A 315 17.45 9.40 -7.90
N TYR A 316 16.43 9.61 -8.73
CA TYR A 316 15.40 8.58 -8.99
C TYR A 316 16.02 7.29 -9.53
N ILE A 317 16.89 7.36 -10.53
CA ILE A 317 17.54 6.18 -11.11
C ILE A 317 18.39 5.46 -10.07
N ALA A 318 19.18 6.20 -9.30
CA ALA A 318 20.03 5.64 -8.24
C ALA A 318 19.20 4.91 -7.17
N ASN A 319 18.13 5.55 -6.67
CA ASN A 319 17.23 4.94 -5.70
C ASN A 319 16.50 3.71 -6.29
N ASN A 320 16.08 3.76 -7.55
CA ASN A 320 15.42 2.64 -8.20
C ASN A 320 16.33 1.41 -8.38
N GLN A 321 17.66 1.59 -8.36
CA GLN A 321 18.62 0.49 -8.41
C GLN A 321 18.89 -0.15 -7.04
N LEU A 322 18.47 0.48 -5.93
CA LEU A 322 18.74 -0.01 -4.59
C LEU A 322 18.12 -1.38 -4.32
N SER A 323 16.87 -1.63 -4.75
CA SER A 323 16.21 -2.91 -4.49
C SER A 323 16.93 -4.07 -5.18
N LEU A 324 17.40 -3.86 -6.41
CA LEU A 324 18.23 -4.84 -7.12
C LEU A 324 19.58 -5.04 -6.43
N SER A 325 20.21 -3.95 -5.97
CA SER A 325 21.47 -4.02 -5.22
C SER A 325 21.32 -4.81 -3.91
N ALA A 326 20.16 -4.74 -3.25
CA ALA A 326 19.86 -5.50 -2.05
C ALA A 326 19.76 -6.99 -2.33
N VAL A 327 19.11 -7.39 -3.44
CA VAL A 327 19.11 -8.79 -3.90
C VAL A 327 20.54 -9.28 -4.16
N ASP A 328 21.34 -8.50 -4.88
CA ASP A 328 22.73 -8.85 -5.17
C ASP A 328 23.59 -8.96 -3.91
N THR A 329 23.34 -8.10 -2.93
CA THR A 329 24.02 -8.12 -1.64
C THR A 329 23.61 -9.33 -0.83
N TYR A 330 22.33 -9.68 -0.82
CA TYR A 330 21.82 -10.86 -0.13
C TYR A 330 22.47 -12.14 -0.65
N VAL A 331 22.50 -12.33 -1.98
CA VAL A 331 23.16 -13.49 -2.61
C VAL A 331 24.66 -13.53 -2.28
N ARG A 332 25.33 -12.37 -2.36
CA ARG A 332 26.75 -12.27 -2.00
C ARG A 332 26.99 -12.63 -0.53
N ASN A 333 26.10 -12.26 0.38
CA ASN A 333 26.22 -12.58 1.80
C ASN A 333 26.06 -14.09 2.07
N ILE A 334 25.29 -14.81 1.24
CA ILE A 334 25.26 -16.28 1.30
C ILE A 334 26.66 -16.83 0.98
N GLY A 335 27.26 -16.42 -0.14
CA GLY A 335 28.60 -16.88 -0.56
C GLY A 335 29.73 -16.51 0.40
N ASN A 336 29.60 -15.37 1.09
CA ASN A 336 30.56 -14.91 2.10
C ASN A 336 30.32 -15.51 3.50
N SER A 337 29.26 -16.30 3.69
CA SER A 337 28.95 -16.87 5.00
C SER A 337 29.96 -17.96 5.38
N SER A 338 30.27 -18.10 6.69
CA SER A 338 31.20 -19.12 7.18
C SER A 338 30.74 -20.53 6.82
N GLU A 339 29.42 -20.78 6.85
CA GLU A 339 28.80 -22.05 6.44
C GLU A 339 29.07 -22.36 4.97
N TRP A 340 28.92 -21.37 4.09
CA TRP A 340 29.18 -21.53 2.66
C TRP A 340 30.66 -21.80 2.38
N ILE A 341 31.55 -20.99 2.95
CA ILE A 341 33.00 -21.11 2.75
C ILE A 341 33.49 -22.49 3.23
N ALA A 342 33.00 -22.95 4.38
CA ALA A 342 33.33 -24.28 4.90
C ALA A 342 32.82 -25.39 3.96
N ALA A 343 31.55 -25.33 3.56
CA ALA A 343 30.95 -26.31 2.65
C ALA A 343 31.69 -26.37 1.31
N ALA A 344 32.01 -25.22 0.70
CA ALA A 344 32.67 -25.15 -0.59
C ALA A 344 34.09 -25.76 -0.59
N ALA A 345 34.76 -25.81 0.57
CA ALA A 345 36.09 -26.39 0.71
C ALA A 345 36.09 -27.93 0.85
N GLU A 346 34.94 -28.56 1.05
CA GLU A 346 34.82 -30.01 1.20
C GLU A 346 34.90 -30.76 -0.13
N GLN A 347 35.27 -32.05 -0.07
CA GLN A 347 35.33 -32.91 -1.27
C GLN A 347 33.96 -33.08 -1.95
N SER A 348 32.86 -33.00 -1.19
CA SER A 348 31.48 -32.96 -1.65
C SER A 348 30.88 -31.54 -1.65
N GLY A 349 31.72 -30.51 -1.80
CA GLY A 349 31.34 -29.14 -1.49
C GLY A 349 30.18 -28.58 -2.32
N PHE A 350 30.01 -29.03 -3.57
CA PHE A 350 28.83 -28.68 -4.37
C PHE A 350 27.52 -29.16 -3.73
N VAL A 351 27.48 -30.40 -3.24
CA VAL A 351 26.27 -30.96 -2.61
C VAL A 351 25.97 -30.22 -1.32
N ALA A 352 26.97 -29.98 -0.47
CA ALA A 352 26.81 -29.24 0.77
C ALA A 352 26.36 -27.77 0.53
N CYS A 353 26.91 -27.08 -0.48
CA CYS A 353 26.47 -25.73 -0.84
C CYS A 353 25.04 -25.69 -1.37
N ARG A 354 24.63 -26.72 -2.14
CA ARG A 354 23.25 -26.86 -2.62
C ARG A 354 22.27 -27.04 -1.46
N GLU A 355 22.64 -27.81 -0.44
CA GLU A 355 21.86 -27.96 0.78
C GLU A 355 21.67 -26.61 1.51
N ILE A 356 22.75 -25.82 1.63
CA ILE A 356 22.67 -24.46 2.19
C ILE A 356 21.69 -23.59 1.39
N MET A 357 21.67 -23.67 0.05
CA MET A 357 20.71 -22.90 -0.75
C MET A 357 19.28 -23.38 -0.56
N ARG A 358 19.05 -24.68 -0.43
CA ARG A 358 17.73 -25.24 -0.15
C ARG A 358 17.22 -24.73 1.20
N GLU A 359 18.06 -24.72 2.22
CA GLU A 359 17.71 -24.21 3.55
C GLU A 359 17.51 -22.70 3.57
N LYS A 360 18.45 -21.93 3.02
CA LYS A 360 18.43 -20.47 3.12
C LYS A 360 17.41 -19.82 2.21
N VAL A 361 17.28 -20.27 0.95
CA VAL A 361 16.45 -19.58 -0.05
C VAL A 361 15.45 -20.50 -0.75
N ARG A 362 15.29 -21.75 -0.29
CA ARG A 362 14.35 -22.72 -0.88
C ARG A 362 14.63 -22.89 -2.36
N TRP A 363 15.90 -23.12 -2.68
CA TRP A 363 16.31 -23.36 -4.06
C TRP A 363 15.69 -24.66 -4.58
N PRO A 364 15.00 -24.64 -5.75
CA PRO A 364 14.38 -25.83 -6.32
C PRO A 364 15.44 -26.81 -6.83
N ASP A 365 15.22 -28.09 -6.56
CA ASP A 365 16.19 -29.16 -6.83
C ASP A 365 16.38 -29.47 -8.34
N GLU A 366 15.42 -29.14 -9.20
CA GLU A 366 15.45 -29.51 -10.63
C GLU A 366 15.95 -28.39 -11.56
N ASP A 367 16.11 -27.15 -11.07
CA ASP A 367 16.33 -25.98 -11.94
C ASP A 367 17.80 -25.69 -12.29
N TYR A 368 18.76 -26.37 -11.63
CA TYR A 368 20.18 -26.12 -11.87
C TYR A 368 20.76 -27.04 -12.94
N THR A 369 21.06 -26.47 -14.11
CA THR A 369 21.68 -27.16 -15.26
C THR A 369 23.15 -26.78 -15.48
N GLY A 370 23.75 -26.03 -14.54
CA GLY A 370 25.13 -25.56 -14.63
C GLY A 370 26.18 -26.57 -14.20
N PRO A 371 27.48 -26.19 -14.23
CA PRO A 371 28.59 -27.03 -13.75
C PRO A 371 28.47 -27.42 -12.28
N VAL A 372 29.04 -28.55 -11.88
CA VAL A 372 29.13 -28.99 -10.48
C VAL A 372 30.21 -28.17 -9.75
N ASP A 373 29.90 -26.90 -9.50
CA ASP A 373 30.81 -25.89 -8.96
C ASP A 373 30.02 -24.91 -8.06
N PRO A 374 30.46 -24.64 -6.81
CA PRO A 374 29.79 -23.71 -5.90
C PRO A 374 29.67 -22.28 -6.44
N ASP A 375 30.69 -21.75 -7.13
CA ASP A 375 30.66 -20.38 -7.63
C ASP A 375 29.66 -20.24 -8.78
N ALA A 376 29.64 -21.21 -9.70
CA ALA A 376 28.64 -21.28 -10.77
C ALA A 376 27.21 -21.40 -10.22
N LEU A 377 27.03 -22.13 -9.10
CA LEU A 377 25.74 -22.26 -8.42
C LEU A 377 25.27 -20.91 -7.83
N LEU A 378 26.15 -20.15 -7.17
CA LEU A 378 25.83 -18.79 -6.67
C LEU A 378 25.48 -17.81 -7.79
N GLU A 379 26.20 -17.86 -8.91
CA GLU A 379 25.93 -16.96 -10.02
C GLU A 379 24.60 -17.29 -10.70
N ASN A 380 24.23 -18.58 -10.76
CA ASN A 380 22.90 -18.98 -11.21
C ASN A 380 21.80 -18.47 -10.26
N LEU A 381 22.00 -18.57 -8.94
CA LEU A 381 21.11 -17.98 -7.95
C LEU A 381 20.97 -16.48 -8.16
N ARG A 382 22.08 -15.75 -8.36
CA ARG A 382 22.07 -14.32 -8.64
C ARG A 382 21.20 -14.00 -9.85
N HIS A 383 21.47 -14.63 -11.00
CA HIS A 383 20.72 -14.37 -12.22
C HIS A 383 19.22 -14.67 -12.08
N THR A 384 18.87 -15.79 -11.43
CA THR A 384 17.48 -16.21 -11.24
C THR A 384 16.76 -15.26 -10.28
N ALA A 385 17.39 -14.89 -9.16
CA ALA A 385 16.85 -13.92 -8.19
C ALA A 385 16.66 -12.54 -8.82
N GLN A 386 17.64 -12.03 -9.57
CA GLN A 386 17.50 -10.75 -10.29
C GLN A 386 16.35 -10.79 -11.30
N ARG A 387 16.20 -11.88 -12.06
CA ARG A 387 15.13 -12.04 -13.05
C ARG A 387 13.75 -12.00 -12.38
N ARG A 388 13.55 -12.76 -11.30
CA ARG A 388 12.30 -12.80 -10.52
C ARG A 388 12.00 -11.45 -9.87
N HIS A 389 13.01 -10.81 -9.26
CA HIS A 389 12.87 -9.50 -8.63
C HIS A 389 12.38 -8.42 -9.61
N ARG A 390 12.92 -8.40 -10.85
CA ARG A 390 12.53 -7.45 -11.91
C ARG A 390 11.07 -7.60 -12.36
N GLN A 391 10.49 -8.78 -12.21
CA GLN A 391 9.10 -9.02 -12.60
C GLN A 391 8.10 -8.45 -11.60
N HIS A 392 8.50 -8.26 -10.34
CA HIS A 392 7.58 -7.93 -9.24
C HIS A 392 8.11 -6.77 -8.41
N THR A 393 8.95 -7.08 -7.41
CA THR A 393 9.37 -6.17 -6.35
C THR A 393 10.10 -4.94 -6.90
N ALA A 394 10.92 -5.06 -7.95
CA ALA A 394 11.64 -3.93 -8.54
C ALA A 394 10.74 -2.78 -9.01
N ASN A 395 9.46 -3.06 -9.27
CA ASN A 395 8.54 -2.11 -9.85
C ASN A 395 7.81 -1.24 -8.81
N ILE A 396 7.90 -1.57 -7.52
CA ILE A 396 7.18 -0.87 -6.44
C ILE A 396 7.52 0.61 -6.37
N HIS A 397 8.80 0.97 -6.39
CA HIS A 397 9.23 2.36 -6.33
C HIS A 397 8.64 3.21 -7.48
N ASN A 398 8.48 2.63 -8.68
CA ASN A 398 7.80 3.29 -9.79
C ASN A 398 6.27 3.30 -9.59
N SER A 399 5.67 2.13 -9.36
CA SER A 399 4.22 1.96 -9.31
C SER A 399 3.59 2.71 -8.13
N LEU A 400 3.96 2.37 -6.90
CA LEU A 400 3.46 3.03 -5.69
C LEU A 400 4.05 4.43 -5.50
N GLY A 401 5.27 4.70 -5.98
CA GLY A 401 5.82 6.06 -5.97
C GLY A 401 5.04 7.02 -6.86
N ARG A 402 4.54 6.56 -8.02
CA ARG A 402 3.62 7.33 -8.87
C ARG A 402 2.23 7.41 -8.26
N GLY A 403 1.71 6.29 -7.74
CA GLY A 403 0.41 6.24 -7.08
C GLY A 403 0.31 7.18 -5.87
N ALA A 404 1.38 7.28 -5.07
CA ALA A 404 1.50 8.23 -3.97
C ALA A 404 1.69 9.68 -4.43
N GLY A 405 1.92 9.93 -5.72
CA GLY A 405 2.20 11.27 -6.25
C GLY A 405 3.61 11.77 -6.01
N LEU A 406 4.57 10.93 -5.60
CA LEU A 406 5.97 11.29 -5.40
C LEU A 406 6.75 11.35 -6.73
N VAL A 407 6.48 10.39 -7.62
CA VAL A 407 7.21 10.17 -8.87
C VAL A 407 6.40 10.68 -10.06
N SER A 408 7.04 11.38 -11.00
CA SER A 408 6.36 11.90 -12.19
C SER A 408 7.20 11.89 -13.46
N ARG A 409 6.54 11.69 -14.60
CA ARG A 409 7.07 11.95 -15.95
C ARG A 409 6.42 13.18 -16.59
N ARG A 410 5.61 13.95 -15.87
CA ARG A 410 4.92 15.11 -16.46
C ARG A 410 5.94 16.13 -16.98
N GLY A 411 5.83 16.49 -18.26
CA GLY A 411 6.70 17.47 -18.92
C GLY A 411 8.11 16.99 -19.26
N THR A 412 8.37 15.68 -19.30
CA THR A 412 9.67 15.09 -19.66
C THR A 412 9.52 13.61 -20.02
N ASN A 413 10.52 13.01 -20.68
CA ASN A 413 10.53 11.57 -20.96
C ASN A 413 11.13 10.74 -19.82
N ARG A 414 11.75 11.37 -18.81
CA ARG A 414 12.42 10.71 -17.68
C ARG A 414 11.57 10.73 -16.41
N LEU A 415 11.60 9.64 -15.64
CA LEU A 415 11.07 9.59 -14.28
C LEU A 415 11.95 10.43 -13.35
N ARG A 416 11.33 11.07 -12.38
CA ARG A 416 11.97 11.91 -11.36
C ARG A 416 11.01 12.12 -10.19
N TYR A 417 11.52 12.65 -9.08
CA TYR A 417 10.69 13.07 -7.97
C TYR A 417 10.12 14.46 -8.21
N ALA A 418 8.80 14.53 -8.37
CA ALA A 418 8.09 15.80 -8.52
C ALA A 418 6.71 15.68 -7.84
N PRO A 419 6.67 15.90 -6.51
CA PRO A 419 5.47 15.72 -5.71
C PRO A 419 4.23 16.45 -6.25
N THR A 420 3.09 15.75 -6.26
CA THR A 420 1.77 16.32 -6.61
C THR A 420 1.22 17.19 -5.48
N ASP A 421 0.18 17.97 -5.79
CA ASP A 421 -0.48 18.79 -4.77
C ASP A 421 -1.14 17.92 -3.70
N GLU A 422 -1.72 16.79 -4.09
CA GLU A 422 -2.36 15.84 -3.19
C GLU A 422 -1.36 15.24 -2.20
N LEU A 423 -0.15 14.86 -2.66
CA LEU A 423 0.91 14.39 -1.77
C LEU A 423 1.37 15.50 -0.83
N LEU A 424 1.58 16.72 -1.33
CA LEU A 424 1.97 17.85 -0.49
C LEU A 424 0.92 18.14 0.59
N LYS A 425 -0.38 18.09 0.24
CA LYS A 425 -1.47 18.22 1.21
C LYS A 425 -1.43 17.09 2.25
N ALA A 426 -1.29 15.83 1.83
CA ALA A 426 -1.18 14.69 2.74
C ALA A 426 -0.03 14.84 3.74
N LEU A 427 1.15 15.25 3.25
CA LEU A 427 2.32 15.51 4.07
C LEU A 427 2.10 16.65 5.06
N ILE A 428 1.42 17.73 4.65
CA ILE A 428 1.07 18.84 5.54
C ILE A 428 0.13 18.37 6.64
N LEU A 429 -0.93 17.63 6.30
CA LEU A 429 -1.87 17.11 7.29
C LEU A 429 -1.21 16.16 8.30
N ALA A 430 -0.22 15.39 7.86
CA ALA A 430 0.52 14.46 8.70
C ALA A 430 1.62 15.11 9.57
N ASN A 431 2.14 16.28 9.19
CA ASN A 431 3.33 16.86 9.83
C ASN A 431 3.11 18.20 10.52
N VAL A 432 2.22 19.01 9.97
CA VAL A 432 1.99 20.36 10.44
C VAL A 432 0.93 20.29 11.54
N PRO A 433 1.23 20.82 12.75
CA PRO A 433 0.24 21.00 13.80
C PRO A 433 -0.73 22.10 13.32
N VAL A 434 -0.97 23.19 14.06
CA VAL A 434 -1.78 24.29 13.51
C VAL A 434 -1.01 25.04 12.43
N ARG A 435 0.26 25.33 12.70
CA ARG A 435 1.17 26.08 11.83
C ARG A 435 2.60 25.64 12.06
N MET A 436 3.44 25.78 11.04
CA MET A 436 4.88 25.48 11.09
C MET A 436 5.63 26.48 10.24
N ASP A 437 6.80 26.93 10.69
CA ASP A 437 7.68 27.74 9.85
C ASP A 437 8.06 26.97 8.58
N TYR A 438 8.14 27.66 7.44
CA TYR A 438 8.39 27.00 6.16
C TYR A 438 9.73 26.25 6.12
N GLY A 439 10.80 26.83 6.65
CA GLY A 439 12.11 26.15 6.74
C GLY A 439 12.06 24.93 7.65
N GLN A 440 11.39 25.04 8.80
CA GLN A 440 11.15 23.91 9.70
C GLN A 440 10.36 22.78 9.03
N PHE A 441 9.39 23.13 8.18
CA PHE A 441 8.63 22.15 7.41
C PHE A 441 9.53 21.40 6.42
N LEU A 442 10.40 22.09 5.68
CA LEU A 442 11.36 21.43 4.76
C LEU A 442 12.31 20.48 5.51
N GLY A 443 12.87 20.94 6.63
CA GLY A 443 13.72 20.10 7.48
C GLY A 443 12.97 18.86 7.99
N ARG A 444 11.72 19.03 8.44
CA ARG A 444 10.88 17.90 8.89
C ARG A 444 10.60 16.89 7.77
N LEU A 445 10.37 17.36 6.54
CA LEU A 445 10.18 16.47 5.39
C LEU A 445 11.46 15.69 5.05
N TYR A 446 12.62 16.32 5.18
CA TYR A 446 13.91 15.66 5.01
C TYR A 446 14.17 14.62 6.10
N ASP A 447 14.01 14.97 7.38
CA ASP A 447 14.30 14.06 8.48
C ASP A 447 13.40 12.81 8.44
N ARG A 448 12.09 13.01 8.26
CA ARG A 448 11.12 11.91 8.29
C ARG A 448 11.13 11.07 7.02
N TYR A 449 11.21 11.69 5.85
CA TYR A 449 11.01 11.00 4.56
C TYR A 449 12.22 11.03 3.63
N GLY A 450 13.21 11.89 3.88
CA GLY A 450 14.32 12.15 2.98
C GLY A 450 13.98 13.10 1.82
N LEU A 451 12.85 13.83 1.86
CA LEU A 451 12.47 14.73 0.77
C LEU A 451 13.31 16.01 0.82
N VAL A 452 13.97 16.33 -0.29
CA VAL A 452 14.87 17.48 -0.41
C VAL A 452 14.27 18.51 -1.37
N PHE A 453 13.94 19.68 -0.85
CA PHE A 453 13.39 20.79 -1.66
C PHE A 453 14.26 22.05 -1.62
N GLY A 454 14.89 22.35 -0.48
CA GLY A 454 15.61 23.58 -0.19
C GLY A 454 17.12 23.41 -0.10
N GLU A 455 17.79 24.52 0.17
CA GLU A 455 19.26 24.58 0.19
C GLU A 455 19.87 23.82 1.36
N GLN A 456 19.23 23.86 2.54
CA GLN A 456 19.78 23.27 3.76
C GLN A 456 19.78 21.75 3.64
N GLU A 457 18.65 21.18 3.23
CA GLU A 457 18.50 19.75 3.00
C GLU A 457 19.34 19.29 1.80
N GLY A 458 19.44 20.13 0.76
CA GLY A 458 20.26 19.86 -0.43
C GLY A 458 21.75 19.76 -0.10
N GLN A 459 22.26 20.63 0.77
CA GLN A 459 23.65 20.62 1.22
C GLN A 459 24.00 19.37 2.03
N LEU A 460 23.02 18.77 2.72
CA LEU A 460 23.20 17.53 3.48
C LEU A 460 23.11 16.28 2.59
N ALA A 461 22.30 16.34 1.53
CA ALA A 461 22.00 15.18 0.69
C ALA A 461 22.96 14.99 -0.49
N ILE A 462 23.59 16.06 -0.97
CA ILE A 462 24.31 16.09 -2.25
C ILE A 462 25.79 16.38 -2.00
N THR A 463 26.65 15.78 -2.81
CA THR A 463 28.09 16.11 -2.85
C THR A 463 28.30 17.58 -3.20
N THR A 464 29.35 18.19 -2.67
CA THR A 464 29.63 19.63 -2.86
C THR A 464 29.80 20.03 -4.33
N GLU A 465 30.26 19.12 -5.19
CA GLU A 465 30.49 19.37 -6.63
C GLU A 465 29.20 19.50 -7.44
N ASP A 466 28.16 18.74 -7.09
CA ASP A 466 26.88 18.73 -7.80
C ASP A 466 25.85 19.72 -7.22
N PHE A 467 26.18 20.36 -6.09
CA PHE A 467 25.27 21.24 -5.36
C PHE A 467 25.34 22.70 -5.82
N ASP A 468 24.20 23.24 -6.31
CA ASP A 468 24.02 24.67 -6.57
C ASP A 468 23.00 25.28 -5.60
N LYS A 469 23.50 26.12 -4.68
CA LYS A 469 22.68 26.83 -3.69
C LYS A 469 21.53 27.63 -4.31
N ARG A 470 21.79 28.38 -5.39
CA ARG A 470 20.76 29.24 -6.02
C ARG A 470 19.67 28.42 -6.68
N ALA A 471 20.01 27.28 -7.27
CA ALA A 471 19.04 26.37 -7.87
C ALA A 471 18.06 25.81 -6.83
N PHE A 472 18.56 25.43 -5.65
CA PHE A 472 17.73 24.94 -4.54
C PHE A 472 16.92 26.06 -3.87
N GLN A 473 17.47 27.27 -3.69
CA GLN A 473 16.70 28.44 -3.23
C GLN A 473 15.52 28.76 -4.17
N ALA A 474 15.76 28.73 -5.49
CA ALA A 474 14.70 28.92 -6.48
C ALA A 474 13.67 27.79 -6.47
N ASN A 475 14.06 26.56 -6.12
CA ASN A 475 13.16 25.42 -5.98
C ASN A 475 12.27 25.56 -4.74
N ALA A 476 12.85 25.88 -3.58
CA ALA A 476 12.11 26.18 -2.37
C ALA A 476 11.14 27.35 -2.56
N SER A 477 11.55 28.43 -3.25
CA SER A 477 10.67 29.57 -3.54
C SER A 477 9.48 29.18 -4.42
N ARG A 478 9.69 28.25 -5.37
CA ARG A 478 8.59 27.70 -6.19
C ARG A 478 7.63 26.86 -5.35
N LEU A 479 8.14 26.02 -4.44
CA LEU A 479 7.29 25.26 -3.53
C LEU A 479 6.47 26.19 -2.64
N GLU A 480 7.08 27.24 -2.07
CA GLU A 480 6.39 28.22 -1.23
C GLU A 480 5.19 28.85 -1.97
N ASN A 481 5.41 29.32 -3.20
CA ASN A 481 4.34 29.89 -4.05
C ASN A 481 3.26 28.85 -4.39
N ARG A 482 3.65 27.59 -4.64
CA ARG A 482 2.71 26.50 -4.92
C ARG A 482 1.84 26.19 -3.70
N LEU A 483 2.44 26.07 -2.52
CA LEU A 483 1.71 25.87 -1.25
C LEU A 483 0.75 27.03 -0.97
N LYS A 484 1.15 28.27 -1.26
CA LYS A 484 0.27 29.45 -1.18
C LYS A 484 -0.93 29.33 -2.11
N THR A 485 -0.71 28.87 -3.35
CA THR A 485 -1.75 28.74 -4.37
C THR A 485 -2.81 27.70 -3.98
N ILE A 486 -2.40 26.59 -3.36
CA ILE A 486 -3.31 25.55 -2.87
C ILE A 486 -3.88 25.83 -1.47
N GLY A 487 -3.65 27.03 -0.92
CA GLY A 487 -4.21 27.47 0.37
C GLY A 487 -3.55 26.87 1.61
N MET A 488 -2.32 26.33 1.49
CA MET A 488 -1.61 25.64 2.57
C MET A 488 -0.46 26.46 3.17
N LEU A 489 -0.25 27.71 2.72
CA LEU A 489 0.80 28.59 3.21
C LEU A 489 0.35 30.04 3.26
N ARG A 490 0.72 30.73 4.34
CA ARG A 490 0.47 32.16 4.55
C ARG A 490 1.75 32.90 4.90
N ARG A 491 1.90 34.12 4.35
CA ARG A 491 2.91 35.08 4.82
C ARG A 491 2.27 36.00 5.86
N LEU A 492 2.89 36.10 7.03
CA LEU A 492 2.50 37.04 8.08
C LEU A 492 3.39 38.30 8.09
N SER A 493 4.55 38.23 7.43
CA SER A 493 5.47 39.35 7.17
C SER A 493 6.29 39.05 5.91
N ASP A 494 7.08 40.03 5.43
CA ASP A 494 7.96 39.85 4.27
C ASP A 494 9.04 38.78 4.48
N ALA A 495 9.38 38.49 5.75
CA ALA A 495 10.46 37.60 6.14
C ALA A 495 10.00 36.23 6.67
N CYS A 496 8.71 36.01 6.94
CA CYS A 496 8.21 34.78 7.56
C CYS A 496 7.04 34.16 6.79
N ALA A 497 7.28 32.96 6.24
CA ALA A 497 6.28 32.12 5.60
C ALA A 497 5.94 30.95 6.54
N TYR A 498 4.64 30.72 6.75
CA TYR A 498 4.14 29.64 7.59
C TYR A 498 3.28 28.69 6.77
N VAL A 499 3.59 27.40 6.86
CA VAL A 499 2.73 26.32 6.38
C VAL A 499 1.62 26.13 7.40
N GLU A 500 0.37 26.10 6.95
CA GLU A 500 -0.82 26.00 7.80
C GLU A 500 -1.54 24.68 7.52
N ASN A 501 -1.99 24.02 8.58
CA ASN A 501 -2.92 22.90 8.47
C ASN A 501 -4.34 23.45 8.68
N PRO A 502 -5.13 23.64 7.61
CA PRO A 502 -6.45 24.27 7.74
C PRO A 502 -7.45 23.40 8.52
N LEU A 503 -7.13 22.13 8.73
CA LEU A 503 -8.00 21.15 9.37
C LEU A 503 -7.68 20.95 10.86
N ARG A 504 -6.54 21.49 11.36
CA ARG A 504 -6.29 21.56 12.80
C ARG A 504 -6.79 22.88 13.36
N ARG A 505 -7.69 22.80 14.34
CA ARG A 505 -8.13 23.97 15.10
C ARG A 505 -7.02 24.43 16.04
N SER A 506 -6.81 25.74 16.14
CA SER A 506 -6.06 26.30 17.28
C SER A 506 -6.81 25.93 18.55
N ALA A 507 -6.13 25.42 19.57
CA ALA A 507 -6.74 25.32 20.90
C ALA A 507 -7.25 26.72 21.26
N ALA A 508 -8.57 26.82 21.50
CA ALA A 508 -9.22 28.06 21.89
C ALA A 508 -8.82 28.44 23.32
#